data_AF-A0A640KVA3-F1
#
_entry.id   AF-A0A640KVA3-F1
#
_cell.length_a   1.000
_cell.length_b   1.000
_cell.length_c   1.000
_cell.angle_alpha   90.00
_cell.angle_beta   90.00
_cell.angle_gamma   90.00
#
_symmetry.space_group_name_H-M   'P 1'
#
loop_
_entity.id
_entity.type
_entity.pdbx_description
1 polymer ?
#
loop_
_entity_poly.entity_id
_entity_poly.type
_entity_poly.pdbx_seq_one_letter_code
_entity_poly.pdbx_strand_id
1 'polypeptide(L)'
;MHRTRLVCTATPEKFSILGTTHPKPKRNGMGRNNKMRSKPSDNVAWYDKGPVEWLPRPVRLTYDQLDQLRDWMMRETISGRTEEFNKIRHLHREWSQHPLMPVLGDVEPKFPLNLYKQNHRAKKRFLVRWHKANSPTYWMWMPRGPSVATPLHRASPSQFPEQWKSLARNSSSSSGGGSSPTVQ
;
A
#
# COMPACT_ATOMS: atom_id res chain seq x y z
N MET A 1 14.93 -51.85 35.93
CA MET A 1 15.06 -50.40 36.15
C MET A 1 16.54 -50.06 36.39
N HIS A 2 17.31 -49.75 35.34
CA HIS A 2 18.70 -49.33 35.48
C HIS A 2 18.76 -47.81 35.70
N ARG A 3 19.08 -47.39 36.93
CA ARG A 3 19.42 -46.00 37.27
C ARG A 3 20.82 -45.69 36.75
N THR A 4 20.91 -44.85 35.72
CA THR A 4 22.14 -44.17 35.31
C THR A 4 22.59 -43.22 36.43
N ARG A 5 23.63 -43.61 37.18
CA ARG A 5 24.32 -42.70 38.10
C ARG A 5 25.13 -41.71 37.28
N LEU A 6 24.64 -40.48 37.17
CA LEU A 6 25.46 -39.36 36.70
C LEU A 6 26.60 -39.17 37.71
N VAL A 7 27.83 -39.42 37.27
CA VAL A 7 29.02 -39.18 38.08
C VAL A 7 29.26 -37.67 38.11
N CYS A 8 28.97 -37.03 39.24
CA CYS A 8 29.37 -35.65 39.49
C CYS A 8 30.86 -35.61 39.83
N THR A 9 31.74 -35.60 38.81
CA THR A 9 33.16 -35.24 38.97
C THR A 9 33.32 -33.72 38.99
N ALA A 10 34.24 -33.20 39.80
CA ALA A 10 34.59 -31.78 39.84
C ALA A 10 35.16 -31.31 38.48
N THR A 11 34.73 -30.15 38.00
CA THR A 11 35.29 -29.49 36.82
C THR A 11 36.77 -29.19 37.08
N PRO A 12 37.71 -29.64 36.23
CA PRO A 12 39.14 -29.39 36.45
C PRO A 12 39.46 -27.90 36.29
N GLU A 13 40.50 -27.43 36.98
CA GLU A 13 40.92 -26.01 36.94
C GLU A 13 41.37 -25.57 35.54
N LYS A 14 41.93 -26.49 34.75
CA LYS A 14 42.44 -26.23 33.39
C LYS A 14 42.16 -27.41 32.49
N PHE A 15 42.04 -27.15 31.20
CA PHE A 15 41.95 -28.18 30.17
C PHE A 15 43.18 -28.12 29.26
N SER A 16 43.96 -29.21 29.22
CA SER A 16 45.22 -29.24 28.44
C SER A 16 45.02 -29.24 26.92
N ILE A 17 43.87 -29.72 26.46
CA ILE A 17 43.56 -29.87 25.02
C ILE A 17 42.34 -29.03 24.61
N LEU A 18 41.43 -28.71 25.55
CA LEU A 18 40.27 -27.88 25.26
C LEU A 18 40.68 -26.40 25.27
N GLY A 19 40.50 -25.71 24.14
CA GLY A 19 40.86 -24.29 24.00
C GLY A 19 42.24 -24.02 23.39
N THR A 20 43.04 -25.05 23.12
CA THR A 20 44.32 -24.92 22.39
C THR A 20 44.13 -24.86 20.87
N THR A 21 43.00 -25.33 20.36
CA THR A 21 42.63 -25.22 18.94
C THR A 21 42.38 -23.76 18.53
N HIS A 22 42.87 -23.35 17.36
CA HIS A 22 42.65 -22.00 16.85
C HIS A 22 41.15 -21.66 16.79
N PRO A 23 40.70 -20.55 17.39
CA PRO A 23 39.28 -20.20 17.43
C PRO A 23 38.73 -19.96 16.02
N LYS A 24 37.47 -20.34 15.80
CA LYS A 24 36.80 -20.08 14.52
C LYS A 24 36.63 -18.56 14.32
N PRO A 25 36.87 -18.04 13.10
CA PRO A 25 36.70 -16.62 12.84
C PRO A 25 35.23 -16.22 12.93
N LYS A 26 34.98 -15.01 13.45
CA LYS A 26 33.65 -14.40 13.38
C LYS A 26 33.34 -14.02 11.92
N ARG A 27 32.07 -14.12 11.54
CA ARG A 27 31.64 -13.67 10.20
C ARG A 27 31.78 -12.14 10.08
N ASN A 28 32.19 -11.67 8.91
CA ASN A 28 32.29 -10.25 8.59
C ASN A 28 31.07 -9.71 7.80
N GLY A 29 30.13 -10.57 7.45
CA GLY A 29 28.97 -10.19 6.65
C GLY A 29 27.80 -11.17 6.78
N MET A 30 26.74 -10.86 6.04
CA MET A 30 25.44 -11.52 6.13
C MET A 30 25.05 -12.19 4.79
N GLY A 31 23.95 -12.94 4.78
CA GLY A 31 23.34 -13.49 3.57
C GLY A 31 24.24 -14.48 2.82
N ARG A 32 24.12 -14.51 1.50
CA ARG A 32 24.84 -15.49 0.65
C ARG A 32 26.35 -15.42 0.92
N ASN A 33 26.92 -16.57 1.29
CA ASN A 33 28.35 -16.75 1.61
C ASN A 33 28.87 -15.84 2.74
N ASN A 34 28.01 -15.28 3.59
CA ASN A 34 28.38 -14.33 4.64
C ASN A 34 29.15 -13.09 4.14
N LYS A 35 28.89 -12.63 2.92
CA LYS A 35 29.61 -11.51 2.27
C LYS A 35 28.75 -10.28 1.97
N MET A 36 27.45 -10.31 2.26
CA MET A 36 26.59 -9.14 2.03
C MET A 36 26.77 -8.12 3.15
N ARG A 37 26.98 -6.85 2.77
CA ARG A 37 26.98 -5.70 3.68
C ARG A 37 25.56 -5.37 4.12
N SER A 38 25.39 -4.98 5.38
CA SER A 38 24.15 -4.36 5.87
C SER A 38 24.09 -2.92 5.38
N LYS A 39 23.23 -2.66 4.39
CA LYS A 39 23.00 -1.32 3.80
C LYS A 39 21.55 -1.19 3.34
N PRO A 40 21.04 0.03 3.14
CA PRO A 40 19.76 0.22 2.46
C PRO A 40 19.73 -0.55 1.14
N SER A 41 18.62 -1.26 0.91
CA SER A 41 18.44 -2.12 -0.26
C SER A 41 17.26 -1.64 -1.11
N ASP A 42 17.13 -2.19 -2.31
CA ASP A 42 16.00 -1.86 -3.20
C ASP A 42 14.64 -2.17 -2.52
N ASN A 43 14.60 -3.13 -1.58
CA ASN A 43 13.42 -3.55 -0.81
C ASN A 43 13.03 -2.61 0.36
N VAL A 44 13.79 -1.54 0.59
CA VAL A 44 13.40 -0.52 1.61
C VAL A 44 12.14 0.18 1.13
N ALA A 45 11.11 0.25 1.97
CA ALA A 45 9.89 0.99 1.63
C ALA A 45 10.10 2.51 1.79
N TRP A 46 9.43 3.29 0.95
CA TRP A 46 9.29 4.74 1.07
C TRP A 46 7.92 5.04 1.66
N TYR A 47 7.89 5.74 2.80
CA TYR A 47 6.69 6.06 3.58
C TYR A 47 6.24 7.51 3.41
N ASP A 48 6.98 8.28 2.62
CA ASP A 48 6.82 9.72 2.38
C ASP A 48 6.03 10.03 1.10
N LYS A 49 5.61 9.02 0.33
CA LYS A 49 5.04 9.18 -1.03
C LYS A 49 3.62 8.67 -1.17
N GLY A 50 2.69 9.29 -0.45
CA GLY A 50 1.27 8.98 -0.48
C GLY A 50 0.84 8.00 0.61
N PRO A 51 -0.42 7.52 0.57
CA PRO A 51 -1.01 6.74 1.66
C PRO A 51 -0.48 5.30 1.75
N VAL A 52 0.01 4.74 0.64
CA VAL A 52 0.56 3.37 0.58
C VAL A 52 2.07 3.45 0.52
N GLU A 53 2.77 2.65 1.32
CA GLU A 53 4.22 2.58 1.25
C GLU A 53 4.70 2.05 -0.11
N TRP A 54 5.83 2.55 -0.60
CA TRP A 54 6.29 2.23 -1.95
C TRP A 54 7.67 1.55 -2.00
N LEU A 55 7.84 0.41 -2.66
CA LEU A 55 6.81 -0.44 -3.27
C LEU A 55 5.91 -1.09 -2.20
N PRO A 56 4.63 -1.38 -2.49
CA PRO A 56 3.71 -1.93 -1.52
C PRO A 56 4.19 -3.30 -1.03
N ARG A 57 4.08 -3.54 0.27
CA ARG A 57 4.35 -4.87 0.81
C ARG A 57 3.24 -5.84 0.40
N PRO A 58 3.50 -7.17 0.43
CA PRO A 58 2.46 -8.14 0.18
C PRO A 58 1.32 -8.01 1.21
N VAL A 59 0.11 -7.76 0.74
CA VAL A 59 -1.13 -7.70 1.54
C VAL A 59 -2.06 -8.84 1.09
N ARG A 60 -2.77 -9.46 2.03
CA ARG A 60 -3.74 -10.52 1.76
C ARG A 60 -5.06 -10.16 2.40
N LEU A 61 -6.09 -9.99 1.57
CA LEU A 61 -7.47 -9.81 2.01
C LEU A 61 -8.13 -11.19 2.12
N THR A 62 -8.68 -11.53 3.28
CA THR A 62 -9.30 -12.85 3.56
C THR A 62 -10.81 -12.74 3.78
N TYR A 63 -11.53 -13.87 3.67
CA TYR A 63 -12.97 -13.91 3.96
C TYR A 63 -13.31 -13.47 5.39
N ASP A 64 -12.50 -13.85 6.37
CA ASP A 64 -12.63 -13.40 7.76
C ASP A 64 -12.63 -11.86 7.86
N GLN A 65 -11.75 -11.19 7.11
CA GLN A 65 -11.72 -9.72 7.07
C GLN A 65 -12.92 -9.13 6.33
N LEU A 66 -13.51 -9.84 5.38
CA LEU A 66 -14.74 -9.40 4.70
C LEU A 66 -15.95 -9.51 5.63
N ASP A 67 -16.04 -10.55 6.45
CA ASP A 67 -17.08 -10.68 7.47
C ASP A 67 -16.96 -9.59 8.54
N GLN A 68 -15.73 -9.33 9.02
CA GLN A 68 -15.46 -8.22 9.94
C GLN A 68 -15.82 -6.87 9.33
N LEU A 69 -15.50 -6.65 8.05
CA LEU A 69 -15.87 -5.43 7.33
C LEU A 69 -17.39 -5.29 7.20
N ARG A 70 -18.11 -6.35 6.87
CA ARG A 70 -19.58 -6.36 6.77
C ARG A 70 -20.20 -5.98 8.12
N ASP A 71 -19.75 -6.61 9.20
CA ASP A 71 -20.30 -6.39 10.54
C ASP A 71 -20.00 -4.96 11.04
N TRP A 72 -18.81 -4.43 10.71
CA TRP A 72 -18.46 -3.03 10.95
C TRP A 72 -19.37 -2.07 10.16
N MET A 73 -19.58 -2.32 8.86
CA MET A 73 -20.46 -1.49 8.02
C MET A 73 -21.90 -1.46 8.56
N MET A 74 -22.43 -2.61 8.97
CA MET A 74 -23.77 -2.71 9.56
C MET A 74 -23.86 -1.88 10.84
N ARG A 75 -22.88 -2.03 11.75
CA ARG A 75 -22.84 -1.28 13.02
C ARG A 75 -22.80 0.23 12.79
N GLU A 76 -21.92 0.71 11.90
CA GLU A 76 -21.80 2.13 11.60
C GLU A 76 -23.09 2.69 10.98
N THR A 77 -23.72 1.92 10.08
CA THR A 77 -25.01 2.28 9.46
C THR A 77 -26.13 2.45 10.48
N ILE A 78 -26.28 1.48 11.40
CA ILE A 78 -27.32 1.53 12.45
C ILE A 78 -27.05 2.69 13.43
N SER A 79 -25.78 2.96 13.73
CA SER A 79 -25.39 4.07 14.61
C SER A 79 -25.51 5.45 13.97
N GLY A 80 -25.81 5.53 12.67
CA GLY A 80 -25.94 6.80 11.93
C GLY A 80 -24.61 7.52 11.68
N ARG A 81 -23.47 6.85 11.84
CA ARG A 81 -22.14 7.42 11.62
C ARG A 81 -21.77 7.35 10.14
N THR A 82 -21.60 8.52 9.51
CA THR A 82 -21.39 8.62 8.05
C THR A 82 -20.01 9.16 7.66
N GLU A 83 -19.20 9.56 8.63
CA GLU A 83 -17.88 10.17 8.38
C GLU A 83 -16.90 9.22 7.70
N GLU A 84 -16.80 7.98 8.18
CA GLU A 84 -15.88 6.97 7.61
C GLU A 84 -16.31 6.56 6.19
N PHE A 85 -17.61 6.42 5.94
CA PHE A 85 -18.13 6.20 4.59
C PHE A 85 -17.74 7.35 3.65
N ASN A 86 -17.82 8.61 4.13
CA ASN A 86 -17.42 9.77 3.35
C ASN A 86 -15.91 9.80 3.08
N LYS A 87 -15.06 9.40 4.03
CA LYS A 87 -13.61 9.23 3.81
C LYS A 87 -13.31 8.17 2.76
N ILE A 88 -13.96 7.00 2.83
CA ILE A 88 -13.81 5.91 1.85
C ILE A 88 -14.26 6.39 0.45
N ARG A 89 -15.41 7.06 0.36
CA ARG A 89 -15.92 7.62 -0.90
C ARG A 89 -14.99 8.68 -1.48
N HIS A 90 -14.38 9.52 -0.63
CA HIS A 90 -13.42 10.52 -1.06
C HIS A 90 -12.15 9.88 -1.63
N LEU A 91 -11.56 8.91 -0.93
CA LEU A 91 -10.41 8.15 -1.41
C LEU A 91 -10.72 7.41 -2.71
N HIS A 92 -11.88 6.76 -2.79
CA HIS A 92 -12.32 6.10 -4.01
C HIS A 92 -12.41 7.11 -5.16
N ARG A 93 -13.14 8.22 -4.98
CA ARG A 93 -13.29 9.26 -6.01
C ARG A 93 -11.96 9.81 -6.50
N GLU A 94 -11.02 10.06 -5.61
CA GLU A 94 -9.70 10.57 -5.99
C GLU A 94 -8.92 9.55 -6.84
N TRP A 95 -8.83 8.30 -6.37
CA TRP A 95 -7.94 7.30 -6.96
C TRP A 95 -8.58 6.37 -7.99
N SER A 96 -9.87 6.52 -8.30
CA SER A 96 -10.60 5.69 -9.27
C SER A 96 -10.88 6.36 -10.61
N GLN A 97 -10.29 7.52 -10.90
CA GLN A 97 -10.50 8.19 -12.19
C GLN A 97 -9.97 7.37 -13.36
N HIS A 98 -10.62 7.50 -14.51
CA HIS A 98 -10.20 6.80 -15.73
C HIS A 98 -8.84 7.36 -16.21
N PRO A 99 -7.81 6.53 -16.43
CA PRO A 99 -6.50 6.98 -16.86
C PRO A 99 -6.51 7.54 -18.29
N LEU A 100 -5.78 8.62 -18.52
CA LEU A 100 -5.64 9.23 -19.84
C LEU A 100 -4.90 8.28 -20.80
N MET A 101 -5.30 8.28 -22.07
CA MET A 101 -4.62 7.51 -23.10
C MET A 101 -3.21 8.08 -23.31
N PRO A 102 -2.15 7.24 -23.30
CA PRO A 102 -0.79 7.70 -23.53
C PRO A 102 -0.61 8.17 -24.97
N VAL A 103 0.32 9.11 -25.17
CA VAL A 103 0.71 9.58 -26.50
C VAL A 103 1.50 8.49 -27.23
N LEU A 104 1.37 8.41 -28.56
CA LEU A 104 2.15 7.49 -29.37
C LEU A 104 3.66 7.65 -29.12
N GLY A 105 4.32 6.55 -28.80
CA GLY A 105 5.74 6.51 -28.46
C GLY A 105 6.05 6.60 -26.97
N ASP A 106 5.09 6.95 -26.12
CA ASP A 106 5.25 6.87 -24.66
C ASP A 106 5.10 5.42 -24.20
N VAL A 107 6.21 4.79 -23.83
CA VAL A 107 6.29 3.38 -23.43
C VAL A 107 7.29 3.23 -22.29
N GLU A 108 6.99 2.35 -21.34
CA GLU A 108 7.93 2.01 -20.27
C GLU A 108 9.27 1.49 -20.84
N PRO A 109 10.42 2.01 -20.36
CA PRO A 109 11.71 1.62 -20.87
C PRO A 109 12.05 0.17 -20.50
N LYS A 110 12.49 -0.61 -21.49
CA LYS A 110 12.99 -1.97 -21.29
C LYS A 110 14.44 -1.96 -20.81
N PHE A 111 14.86 -3.03 -20.14
CA PHE A 111 16.27 -3.22 -19.80
C PHE A 111 17.10 -3.47 -21.07
N PRO A 112 18.16 -2.68 -21.35
CA PRO A 112 18.92 -2.83 -22.59
C PRO A 112 19.60 -4.20 -22.71
N LEU A 113 19.57 -4.75 -23.92
CA LEU A 113 20.23 -6.02 -24.26
C LEU A 113 21.75 -5.85 -24.29
N ASN A 114 22.48 -6.96 -24.29
CA ASN A 114 23.94 -7.02 -24.41
C ASN A 114 24.76 -6.25 -23.35
N LEU A 115 24.13 -5.72 -22.30
CA LEU A 115 24.83 -5.14 -21.14
C LEU A 115 25.27 -6.22 -20.13
N TYR A 116 24.43 -7.22 -19.90
CA TYR A 116 24.70 -8.33 -18.99
C TYR A 116 24.14 -9.62 -19.59
N LYS A 117 24.67 -10.76 -19.13
CA LYS A 117 24.05 -12.08 -19.40
C LYS A 117 22.60 -12.10 -18.88
N GLN A 118 21.73 -12.84 -19.55
CA GLN A 118 20.28 -12.89 -19.27
C GLN A 118 19.94 -13.24 -17.81
N ASN A 119 20.75 -14.10 -17.18
CA ASN A 119 20.54 -14.55 -15.79
C ASN A 119 21.08 -13.59 -14.73
N HIS A 120 21.60 -12.42 -15.13
CA HIS A 120 22.20 -11.46 -14.20
C HIS A 120 21.14 -10.68 -13.40
N ARG A 121 21.48 -10.31 -12.15
CA ARG A 121 20.57 -9.58 -11.24
C ARG A 121 20.19 -8.17 -11.72
N ALA A 122 20.97 -7.60 -12.65
CA ALA A 122 20.78 -6.23 -13.14
C ALA A 122 19.38 -6.01 -13.73
N LYS A 123 18.83 -6.99 -14.46
CA LYS A 123 17.50 -6.90 -15.07
C LYS A 123 16.40 -6.62 -14.03
N LYS A 124 16.37 -7.40 -12.94
CA LYS A 124 15.38 -7.19 -11.86
C LYS A 124 15.64 -5.89 -11.08
N ARG A 125 16.92 -5.53 -10.85
CA ARG A 125 17.27 -4.28 -10.15
C ARG A 125 16.81 -3.05 -10.92
N PHE A 126 16.98 -3.06 -12.25
CA PHE A 126 16.49 -2.00 -13.12
C PHE A 126 14.98 -1.82 -12.96
N LEU A 127 14.22 -2.91 -13.12
CA LEU A 127 12.76 -2.89 -13.01
C LEU A 127 12.29 -2.31 -11.67
N VAL A 128 12.84 -2.82 -10.56
CA VAL A 128 12.46 -2.34 -9.21
C VAL A 128 12.80 -0.87 -9.03
N ARG A 129 13.97 -0.41 -9.48
CA ARG A 129 14.39 0.99 -9.32
C ARG A 129 13.58 1.93 -10.20
N TRP A 130 13.16 1.50 -11.38
CA TRP A 130 12.29 2.28 -12.25
C TRP A 130 10.92 2.47 -11.61
N HIS A 131 10.23 1.39 -11.20
CA HIS A 131 8.93 1.52 -10.54
C HIS A 131 9.02 2.23 -9.19
N LYS A 132 10.11 2.06 -8.43
CA LYS A 132 10.29 2.76 -7.15
C LYS A 132 10.37 4.26 -7.33
N ALA A 133 11.04 4.75 -8.38
CA ALA A 133 11.08 6.17 -8.70
C ALA A 133 9.69 6.72 -9.10
N ASN A 134 8.91 5.92 -9.84
CA ASN A 134 7.58 6.28 -10.33
C ASN A 134 6.47 5.82 -9.36
N SER A 135 6.44 6.40 -8.14
CA SER A 135 5.35 6.16 -7.19
C SER A 135 4.00 6.72 -7.68
N PRO A 136 2.86 6.24 -7.15
CA PRO A 136 1.53 6.68 -7.59
C PRO A 136 1.33 8.19 -7.55
N THR A 137 1.98 8.91 -6.63
CA THR A 137 1.98 10.39 -6.60
C THR A 137 2.46 11.04 -7.90
N TYR A 138 3.35 10.39 -8.66
CA TYR A 138 3.93 10.92 -9.90
C TYR A 138 3.26 10.39 -11.17
N TRP A 139 2.23 9.54 -11.08
CA TRP A 139 1.50 9.06 -12.25
C TRP A 139 0.62 10.16 -12.85
N MET A 140 1.18 10.94 -13.78
CA MET A 140 0.49 12.04 -14.45
C MET A 140 -0.62 11.58 -15.39
N TRP A 141 -0.54 10.33 -15.87
CA TRP A 141 -1.58 9.72 -16.71
C TRP A 141 -2.88 9.44 -15.94
N MET A 142 -2.89 9.48 -14.61
CA MET A 142 -4.11 9.35 -13.81
C MET A 142 -4.54 10.72 -13.27
N PRO A 143 -5.60 11.33 -13.82
CA PRO A 143 -5.99 12.70 -13.46
C PRO A 143 -6.54 12.71 -12.03
N ARG A 144 -5.87 13.47 -11.16
CA ARG A 144 -6.21 13.62 -9.74
C ARG A 144 -6.14 15.08 -9.30
N GLY A 145 -6.83 15.37 -8.21
CA GLY A 145 -6.83 16.67 -7.55
C GLY A 145 -8.10 17.48 -7.78
N PRO A 146 -8.20 18.67 -7.13
CA PRO A 146 -9.45 19.44 -7.08
C PRO A 146 -9.94 19.96 -8.44
N SER A 147 -9.05 20.10 -9.42
CA SER A 147 -9.36 20.62 -10.76
C SER A 147 -9.98 19.58 -11.69
N VAL A 148 -9.97 18.30 -11.33
CA VAL A 148 -10.45 17.22 -12.19
C VAL A 148 -11.97 17.13 -12.11
N ALA A 149 -12.63 17.23 -13.27
CA ALA A 149 -14.05 16.95 -13.37
C ALA A 149 -14.30 15.44 -13.19
N THR A 150 -15.17 15.07 -12.24
CA THR A 150 -15.49 13.67 -11.92
C THR A 150 -16.96 13.36 -12.23
N PRO A 151 -17.36 13.23 -13.51
CA PRO A 151 -18.77 13.15 -13.91
C PRO A 151 -19.51 11.91 -13.39
N LEU A 152 -18.80 10.82 -13.13
CA LEU A 152 -19.38 9.55 -12.66
C LEU A 152 -19.55 9.50 -11.13
N HIS A 153 -19.03 10.47 -10.39
CA HIS A 153 -19.01 10.46 -8.93
C HIS A 153 -19.79 11.64 -8.34
N ARG A 154 -20.33 11.42 -7.15
CA ARG A 154 -20.93 12.49 -6.34
C ARG A 154 -19.85 13.40 -5.76
N ALA A 155 -20.10 14.71 -5.78
CA ALA A 155 -19.13 15.75 -5.43
C ALA A 155 -19.05 16.05 -3.93
N SER A 156 -20.14 15.87 -3.18
CA SER A 156 -20.21 16.26 -1.77
C SER A 156 -21.05 15.28 -0.93
N PRO A 157 -20.82 15.23 0.40
CA PRO A 157 -21.65 14.44 1.33
C PRO A 157 -23.16 14.68 1.17
N SER A 158 -23.55 15.91 0.85
CA SER A 158 -24.96 16.32 0.64
C SER A 158 -25.68 15.61 -0.50
N GLN A 159 -24.95 14.99 -1.43
CA GLN A 159 -25.54 14.28 -2.57
C GLN A 159 -25.78 12.79 -2.28
N PHE A 160 -25.31 12.27 -1.14
CA PHE A 160 -25.47 10.87 -0.77
C PHE A 160 -26.84 10.59 -0.14
N PRO A 161 -27.35 9.34 -0.23
CA PRO A 161 -28.74 9.04 0.08
C PRO A 161 -29.11 9.30 1.54
N GLU A 162 -28.17 9.25 2.49
CA GLU A 162 -28.42 9.61 3.88
C GLU A 162 -28.94 11.06 4.08
N GLN A 163 -28.69 11.96 3.12
CA GLN A 163 -29.14 13.37 3.12
C GLN A 163 -30.49 13.58 2.42
N TRP A 164 -31.22 12.50 2.11
CA TRP A 164 -32.49 12.53 1.38
C TRP A 164 -33.53 13.49 1.97
N LYS A 165 -33.61 13.63 3.31
CA LYS A 165 -34.55 14.55 3.98
C LYS A 165 -34.27 16.01 3.62
N SER A 166 -33.00 16.39 3.56
CA SER A 166 -32.56 17.74 3.19
C SER A 166 -32.87 18.03 1.72
N LEU A 167 -32.64 17.03 0.85
CA LEU A 167 -32.97 17.11 -0.57
C LEU A 167 -34.47 17.30 -0.80
N ALA A 168 -35.31 16.56 -0.07
CA ALA A 168 -36.78 16.66 -0.17
C ALA A 168 -37.32 18.03 0.25
N ARG A 169 -36.74 18.66 1.28
CA ARG A 169 -37.14 20.02 1.71
C ARG A 169 -36.78 21.08 0.66
N ASN A 170 -35.58 20.99 0.09
CA ASN A 170 -35.12 21.96 -0.91
C ASN A 170 -35.92 21.84 -2.23
N SER A 171 -36.31 20.62 -2.63
CA SER A 171 -37.19 20.43 -3.80
C SER A 171 -38.57 21.04 -3.62
N SER A 172 -39.14 20.99 -2.41
CA SER A 172 -40.44 21.61 -2.13
C SER A 172 -40.41 23.14 -2.12
N SER A 173 -39.28 23.76 -1.80
CA SER A 173 -39.12 25.22 -1.86
C SER A 173 -38.86 25.77 -3.27
N SER A 174 -38.28 24.97 -4.18
CA SER A 174 -37.99 25.40 -5.56
C SER A 174 -39.19 25.32 -6.51
N SER A 175 -40.26 24.61 -6.15
CA SER A 175 -41.48 24.47 -6.96
C SER A 175 -42.53 25.58 -6.75
N GLY A 176 -42.23 26.63 -5.96
CA GLY A 176 -43.17 27.70 -5.60
C GLY A 176 -42.98 29.05 -6.31
N GLY A 177 -42.08 29.17 -7.28
CA GLY A 177 -41.70 30.45 -7.91
C GLY A 177 -41.94 30.50 -9.42
N GLY A 178 -43.14 30.12 -9.88
CA GLY A 178 -43.56 30.29 -11.27
C GLY A 178 -44.42 31.54 -11.44
N SER A 179 -43.79 32.71 -11.54
CA SER A 179 -44.48 33.95 -11.93
C SER A 179 -44.83 33.87 -13.41
N SER A 180 -46.13 33.78 -13.73
CA SER A 180 -46.65 33.91 -15.10
C SER A 180 -46.23 35.25 -15.71
N PRO A 181 -45.75 35.30 -16.97
CA PRO A 181 -45.57 36.57 -17.65
C PRO A 181 -46.94 37.10 -18.09
N THR A 182 -47.37 38.21 -17.49
CA THR A 182 -48.48 39.02 -18.02
C THR A 182 -48.05 39.61 -19.37
N VAL A 183 -48.78 39.24 -20.41
CA VAL A 183 -48.73 39.88 -21.74
C VAL A 183 -49.36 41.27 -21.62
N GLN A 184 -48.61 42.30 -22.00
CA GLN A 184 -49.13 43.60 -22.45
C GLN A 184 -48.63 43.85 -23.86
#